data_AF-Q93XW0-F1
#
_entry.id   AF-Q93XW0-F1
#
_cell.length_a   1.000
_cell.length_b   1.000
_cell.length_c   1.000
_cell.angle_alpha   90.00
_cell.angle_beta   90.00
_cell.angle_gamma   90.00
#
_symmetry.space_group_name_H-M   'P 1'
#
loop_
_entity.id
_entity.type
_entity.pdbx_description
1 polymer ?
#
loop_
_entity_poly.entity_id
_entity_poly.type
_entity_poly.pdbx_seq_one_letter_code
_entity_poly.pdbx_strand_id
1 'polypeptide(L)' 'LAACNSKPIPCKDPPDKLFTVHGLWPSDSNGHDPVNCSKSTVDAQKLGNLTTQL' A
#
# COMPACT_ATOMS: atom_id res chain seq x y z
N LEU A 1 3.43 -15.26 2.41
CA LEU A 1 2.77 -16.25 3.31
C LEU A 1 2.52 -15.75 4.75
N ALA A 2 3.03 -14.61 5.22
CA ALA A 2 2.73 -14.17 6.60
C ALA A 2 1.30 -13.59 6.76
N ALA A 3 0.83 -12.78 5.82
CA ALA A 3 -0.44 -12.05 5.94
C ALA A 3 -1.69 -12.94 5.83
N CYS A 4 -1.73 -13.93 4.94
CA CYS A 4 -2.91 -14.79 4.75
C CYS A 4 -3.02 -15.97 5.74
N ASN A 5 -2.05 -16.15 6.64
CA ASN A 5 -2.02 -17.27 7.60
C ASN A 5 -2.71 -16.97 8.95
N SER A 6 -3.05 -15.71 9.25
CA SER A 6 -3.61 -15.29 10.54
C SER A 6 -5.16 -15.36 10.62
N LYS A 7 -5.80 -16.40 10.07
CA LYS A 7 -7.26 -16.45 9.77
C LYS A 7 -8.22 -16.09 10.92
N PRO A 8 -9.33 -15.40 10.58
CA PRO A 8 -10.58 -16.13 10.23
C PRO A 8 -11.13 -15.89 8.81
N ILE A 9 -10.70 -14.85 8.10
CA ILE A 9 -11.33 -14.37 6.83
C ILE A 9 -10.70 -15.07 5.60
N PRO A 10 -11.47 -15.42 4.55
CA PRO A 10 -10.90 -15.88 3.28
C PRO A 10 -9.91 -14.87 2.69
N CYS A 11 -8.69 -15.34 2.39
CA CYS A 11 -7.60 -14.53 1.85
C CYS A 11 -7.22 -15.04 0.47
N LYS A 12 -7.07 -14.12 -0.49
CA LYS A 12 -6.57 -14.44 -1.84
C LYS A 12 -5.07 -14.15 -1.87
N ASP A 13 -4.27 -15.14 -1.48
CA ASP A 13 -2.81 -15.04 -1.59
C ASP A 13 -2.44 -15.19 -3.09
N PRO A 14 -1.65 -14.26 -3.68
CA PRO A 14 -1.17 -14.43 -5.03
C PRO A 14 -0.37 -15.73 -5.16
N PRO A 15 -0.56 -16.51 -6.24
CA PRO A 15 0.09 -17.81 -6.41
C PRO A 15 1.62 -17.70 -6.41
N ASP A 16 2.15 -16.58 -6.88
CA ASP A 16 3.59 -16.33 -7.04
C ASP A 16 4.31 -16.06 -5.70
N LYS A 17 3.58 -15.84 -4.60
CA LYS A 17 4.11 -15.59 -3.24
C LYS A 17 5.19 -14.51 -3.16
N LEU A 18 5.19 -13.56 -4.10
CA LEU A 18 6.09 -12.42 -4.12
C LEU A 18 5.67 -11.38 -3.07
N PHE A 19 6.60 -10.50 -2.70
CA PHE A 19 6.27 -9.32 -1.89
C PHE A 19 5.35 -8.39 -2.68
N THR A 20 4.31 -7.88 -2.02
CA THR A 20 3.40 -6.88 -2.58
C THR A 20 3.52 -5.56 -1.81
N VAL A 21 3.10 -4.48 -2.44
CA VAL A 21 3.07 -3.16 -1.80
C VAL A 21 1.94 -3.14 -0.77
N HIS A 22 2.28 -2.89 0.50
CA HIS A 22 1.29 -2.66 1.56
C HIS A 22 0.87 -1.18 1.63
N GLY A 23 1.83 -0.29 1.47
CA GLY A 23 1.64 1.16 1.49
C GLY A 23 2.99 1.87 1.43
N LEU A 24 2.94 3.17 1.20
CA LEU A 24 4.08 4.07 1.26
C LEU A 24 3.87 5.03 2.43
N TRP A 25 4.73 4.95 3.43
CA TRP A 25 4.74 5.87 4.57
C TRP A 25 5.97 6.75 4.44
N PRO A 26 5.80 8.07 4.20
CA PRO A 26 6.95 8.96 4.19
C PRO A 26 7.57 9.00 5.59
N SER A 27 8.90 9.08 5.64
CA SER A 27 9.65 9.16 6.89
C SER A 27 10.79 10.14 6.68
N ASP A 28 10.95 11.08 7.62
CA ASP A 28 12.19 11.84 7.69
C ASP A 28 13.31 10.96 8.29
N SER A 29 14.57 11.32 8.09
CA SER A 29 15.70 10.59 8.68
C SER A 29 15.66 10.52 10.21
N ASN A 30 14.81 11.34 10.84
CA ASN A 30 14.60 11.40 12.27
C ASN A 30 13.45 10.46 12.73
N GLY A 31 12.88 9.68 11.80
CA GLY A 31 11.88 8.66 12.07
C GLY A 31 10.49 9.21 12.36
N HIS A 32 10.24 10.50 12.17
CA HIS A 32 8.92 11.08 12.34
C HIS A 32 8.12 11.01 11.04
N ASP A 33 6.82 10.76 11.20
CA ASP A 33 5.87 10.95 10.11
C ASP A 33 5.95 12.42 9.65
N PRO A 34 5.81 12.68 8.34
CA PRO A 34 5.88 14.05 7.83
C PRO A 34 4.79 14.91 8.47
N VAL A 35 5.23 16.02 9.07
CA VAL A 35 4.34 17.04 9.63
C VAL A 35 4.01 18.10 8.57
N ASN A 36 2.82 18.71 8.65
CA ASN A 36 2.36 19.78 7.75
C ASN A 36 2.11 19.38 6.27
N CYS A 37 1.68 18.14 6.01
CA CYS A 37 1.22 17.75 4.68
C CYS A 37 -0.07 18.49 4.27
N SER A 38 -0.12 19.00 3.05
CA SER A 38 -1.36 19.48 2.44
C SER A 38 -2.33 18.32 2.23
N LYS A 39 -3.58 18.49 2.67
CA LYS A 39 -4.63 17.49 2.42
C LYS A 39 -5.07 17.58 0.97
N SER A 40 -5.07 16.45 0.28
CA SER A 40 -5.68 16.28 -1.04
C SER A 40 -6.50 15.01 -1.07
N THR A 41 -7.56 14.99 -1.86
CA THR A 41 -8.30 13.76 -2.15
C THR A 41 -7.52 12.91 -3.15
N VAL A 42 -7.71 11.59 -3.07
CA VAL A 42 -7.17 10.67 -4.08
C VAL A 42 -7.97 10.87 -5.37
N ASP A 43 -7.26 11.16 -6.45
CA ASP A 43 -7.83 11.33 -7.78
C ASP A 43 -7.54 10.09 -8.62
N ALA A 44 -8.57 9.26 -8.81
CA ALA A 44 -8.47 8.02 -9.58
C ALA A 44 -8.07 8.27 -11.04
N GLN A 45 -8.43 9.43 -11.63
CA GLN A 45 -8.05 9.75 -13.01
C GLN A 45 -6.54 9.94 -13.13
N LYS A 46 -5.91 10.55 -12.13
CA LYS A 46 -4.45 10.70 -12.07
C LYS A 46 -3.72 9.36 -11.93
N LEU A 47 -4.38 8.37 -11.34
CA LEU A 47 -3.86 7.00 -11.20
C LEU A 47 -4.15 6.11 -12.43
N GLY A 48 -4.89 6.61 -13.43
CA GLY A 48 -5.37 5.79 -14.55
C GLY A 48 -4.27 5.02 -15.28
N ASN A 49 -3.09 5.63 -15.44
CA ASN A 49 -1.94 5.01 -16.11
C ASN A 49 -1.26 3.90 -15.28
N LEU A 50 -1.54 3.84 -13.98
CA LEU A 50 -0.97 2.87 -13.03
C LEU A 50 -1.94 1.72 -12.73
N THR A 51 -3.18 1.78 -13.20
CA THR A 51 -4.24 0.79 -12.90
C THR A 51 -3.85 -0.65 -13.23
N THR A 52 -2.99 -0.88 -14.22
CA THR A 52 -2.54 -2.23 -14.60
C THR A 52 -1.41 -2.77 -13.71
N GLN A 53 -0.78 -1.90 -12.92
CA GLN A 53 0.37 -2.21 -12.06
C GLN A 53 0.01 -2.23 -10.57
N LEU A 54 -1.12 -1.61 -10.21
CA LEU A 54 -1.73 -1.62 -8.87
C LEU A 54 -2.65 -2.83 -8.71
#